data_AF-A0A1B6E863-F1
#
_entry.id   AF-A0A1B6E863-F1
#
_cell.length_a   1.000
_cell.length_b   1.000
_cell.length_c   1.000
_cell.angle_alpha   90.00
_cell.angle_beta   90.00
_cell.angle_gamma   90.00
#
_symmetry.space_group_name_H-M   'P 1'
#
loop_
_entity.id
_entity.type
_entity.pdbx_description
1 polymer ?
#
loop_
_entity_poly.entity_id
_entity_poly.type
_entity_poly.pdbx_seq_one_letter_code
_entity_poly.pdbx_strand_id
1 'polypeptide(L)'
;MIHTLHEDEPTSQTSWLQEFWLDFRRRFISLLSYQFRAFTTSLALSIVVNKATKQPSKYLTKEELDVLMTKYDIKRLEMYCNNLVDYHLIMDLLPNIARLYFLNQMGDIHLSAAQSAILLGLGLQHKTVDTLATELDLPSSQLLGLFNRSMRRVVQFLVSIMEKSVEEMLKPISNTSDQLNPTKQSIQQELEEAAKELKKKQDKELEKLKKENLSQYTIKGSEEEWGRALSKGSQSLISVKSGEKRPLPPEEESFDKE
;
A
#
# COMPACT_ATOMS: atom_id res chain seq x y z
N MET A 1 -15.03 16.78 -41.19
CA MET A 1 -15.45 15.43 -40.77
C MET A 1 -15.19 14.50 -41.93
N ILE A 2 -14.53 13.36 -41.69
CA ILE A 2 -14.24 12.36 -42.72
C ILE A 2 -15.25 11.22 -42.53
N HIS A 3 -15.94 10.84 -43.60
CA HIS A 3 -16.84 9.70 -43.63
C HIS A 3 -16.36 8.71 -44.69
N THR A 4 -16.24 7.45 -44.32
CA THR A 4 -16.02 6.35 -45.25
C THR A 4 -17.36 5.98 -45.88
N LEU A 5 -17.45 6.03 -47.22
CA LEU A 5 -18.70 5.81 -47.96
C LEU A 5 -18.77 4.41 -48.63
N HIS A 6 -17.70 3.62 -48.57
CA HIS A 6 -17.63 2.27 -49.13
C HIS A 6 -17.35 1.25 -48.01
N GLU A 7 -18.33 0.40 -47.72
CA GLU A 7 -18.30 -0.64 -46.67
C GLU A 7 -18.10 -2.05 -47.26
N ASP A 8 -17.69 -2.15 -48.54
CA ASP A 8 -17.63 -3.44 -49.25
C ASP A 8 -16.47 -4.36 -48.80
N GLU A 9 -15.56 -3.87 -47.94
CA GLU A 9 -14.60 -4.71 -47.20
C GLU A 9 -14.65 -4.43 -45.69
N PRO A 10 -15.23 -5.33 -44.86
CA PRO A 10 -15.77 -4.98 -43.55
C PRO A 10 -14.75 -4.84 -42.40
N THR A 11 -13.44 -5.03 -42.60
CA THR A 11 -12.51 -5.19 -41.46
C THR A 11 -11.26 -4.31 -41.46
N SER A 12 -10.73 -3.86 -42.60
CA SER A 12 -9.48 -3.06 -42.62
C SER A 12 -9.70 -1.55 -42.74
N GLN A 13 -10.74 -1.09 -43.43
CA GLN A 13 -10.93 0.34 -43.70
C GLN A 13 -11.55 1.12 -42.53
N THR A 14 -12.28 0.45 -41.64
CA THR A 14 -12.90 1.08 -40.46
C THR A 14 -11.88 1.33 -39.33
N SER A 15 -10.76 0.59 -39.29
CA SER A 15 -9.74 0.70 -38.23
C SER A 15 -8.97 2.02 -38.29
N TRP A 16 -8.49 2.42 -39.47
CA TRP A 16 -7.64 3.63 -39.59
C TRP A 16 -8.40 4.91 -39.23
N LEU A 17 -9.70 5.00 -39.57
CA LEU A 17 -10.51 6.16 -39.25
C LEU A 17 -10.74 6.26 -37.73
N GLN A 18 -10.94 5.13 -37.07
CA GLN A 18 -11.03 5.05 -35.62
C GLN A 18 -9.70 5.42 -34.95
N GLU A 19 -8.57 4.90 -35.43
CA GLU A 19 -7.23 5.23 -34.92
C GLU A 19 -6.89 6.71 -35.13
N PHE A 20 -7.17 7.25 -36.31
CA PHE A 20 -7.02 8.67 -36.62
C PHE A 20 -7.86 9.53 -35.69
N TRP A 21 -9.11 9.12 -35.42
CA TRP A 21 -9.98 9.81 -34.49
C TRP A 21 -9.43 9.80 -33.06
N LEU A 22 -8.91 8.65 -32.58
CA LEU A 22 -8.31 8.53 -31.26
C LEU A 22 -7.09 9.46 -31.11
N ASP A 23 -6.23 9.53 -32.12
CA ASP A 23 -5.08 10.45 -32.13
C ASP A 23 -5.52 11.91 -32.18
N PHE A 24 -6.48 12.25 -33.06
CA PHE A 24 -7.06 13.58 -33.13
C PHE A 24 -7.62 14.01 -31.78
N ARG A 25 -8.42 13.17 -31.12
CA ARG A 25 -9.02 13.44 -29.81
C ARG A 25 -7.95 13.72 -28.77
N ARG A 26 -6.89 12.90 -28.70
CA ARG A 26 -5.77 13.08 -27.77
C ARG A 26 -5.03 14.41 -28.00
N ARG A 27 -4.76 14.75 -29.25
CA ARG A 27 -4.10 16.02 -29.62
C ARG A 27 -5.01 17.22 -29.32
N PHE A 28 -6.29 17.12 -29.67
CA PHE A 28 -7.27 18.18 -29.42
C PHE A 28 -7.39 18.49 -27.94
N ILE A 29 -7.50 17.46 -27.08
CA ILE A 29 -7.51 17.62 -25.61
C ILE A 29 -6.26 18.36 -25.12
N SER A 30 -5.10 18.04 -25.69
CA SER A 30 -3.84 18.70 -25.30
C SER A 30 -3.76 20.16 -25.78
N LEU A 31 -4.49 20.52 -26.84
CA LEU A 31 -4.52 21.86 -27.43
C LEU A 31 -5.64 22.75 -26.84
N LEU A 32 -6.60 22.19 -26.10
CA LEU A 32 -7.75 22.90 -25.51
C LEU A 32 -7.36 24.05 -24.58
N SER A 33 -6.22 23.93 -23.90
CA SER A 33 -5.69 24.94 -22.97
C SER A 33 -5.01 26.11 -23.67
N TYR A 34 -4.63 25.96 -24.95
CA TYR A 34 -3.92 26.95 -25.74
C TYR A 34 -4.90 27.81 -26.54
N GLN A 35 -4.75 27.88 -27.87
CA GLN A 35 -5.57 28.72 -28.74
C GLN A 35 -7.07 28.35 -28.70
N PHE A 36 -7.39 27.10 -28.39
CA PHE A 36 -8.77 26.59 -28.31
C PHE A 36 -9.47 26.90 -26.98
N ARG A 37 -8.81 27.61 -26.05
CA ARG A 37 -9.44 28.19 -24.86
C ARG A 37 -10.51 29.22 -25.24
N ALA A 38 -10.34 29.90 -26.37
CA ALA A 38 -11.28 30.89 -26.89
C ALA A 38 -12.59 30.28 -27.42
N PHE A 39 -12.64 28.96 -27.66
CA PHE A 39 -13.86 28.31 -28.14
C PHE A 39 -14.87 28.16 -27.01
N THR A 40 -16.16 28.29 -27.35
CA THR A 40 -17.23 28.01 -26.39
C THR A 40 -17.14 26.58 -25.89
N THR A 41 -17.46 26.39 -24.62
CA THR A 41 -17.33 25.09 -23.96
C THR A 41 -18.23 24.02 -24.60
N SER A 42 -19.40 24.43 -25.10
CA SER A 42 -20.33 23.58 -25.85
C SER A 42 -19.75 23.09 -27.19
N LEU A 43 -19.06 23.96 -27.93
CA LEU A 43 -18.39 23.60 -29.18
C LEU A 43 -17.22 22.65 -28.93
N ALA A 44 -16.39 22.94 -27.92
CA ALA A 44 -15.30 22.05 -27.56
C ALA A 44 -15.81 20.65 -27.18
N LEU A 45 -16.94 20.57 -26.46
CA LEU A 45 -17.54 19.30 -26.07
C LEU A 45 -18.06 18.51 -27.27
N SER A 46 -18.72 19.17 -28.23
CA SER A 46 -19.22 18.51 -29.44
C SER A 46 -18.09 17.98 -30.33
N ILE A 47 -16.93 18.64 -30.32
CA ILE A 47 -15.73 18.17 -31.03
C ILE A 47 -15.08 17.00 -30.30
N VAL A 48 -15.07 16.95 -28.97
CA VAL A 48 -14.45 15.83 -28.23
C VAL A 48 -15.34 14.58 -28.25
N VAL A 49 -16.66 14.75 -28.21
CA VAL A 49 -17.63 13.65 -28.09
C VAL A 49 -18.13 13.22 -29.45
N ASN A 50 -17.59 12.11 -29.98
CA ASN A 50 -18.09 11.47 -31.20
C ASN A 50 -18.87 10.19 -30.87
N LYS A 51 -20.18 10.21 -31.16
CA LYS A 51 -21.09 9.08 -30.95
C LYS A 51 -20.94 7.96 -32.00
N ALA A 52 -20.32 8.24 -33.15
CA ALA A 52 -20.21 7.27 -34.25
C ALA A 52 -19.10 6.23 -34.01
N THR A 53 -18.06 6.59 -33.27
CA THR A 53 -16.90 5.73 -33.01
C THR A 53 -17.02 5.04 -31.65
N LYS A 54 -17.12 3.70 -31.62
CA LYS A 54 -16.99 2.93 -30.38
C LYS A 54 -15.57 3.09 -29.83
N GLN A 55 -15.45 3.64 -28.63
CA GLN A 55 -14.16 3.92 -28.01
C GLN A 55 -13.68 2.68 -27.26
N PRO A 56 -12.44 2.21 -27.44
CA PRO A 56 -11.88 1.20 -26.55
C PRO A 56 -11.82 1.78 -25.13
N SER A 57 -12.51 1.16 -24.17
CA SER A 57 -12.37 1.52 -22.75
C SER A 57 -11.10 0.88 -22.21
N LYS A 58 -10.07 1.69 -21.99
CA LYS A 58 -8.88 1.25 -21.24
C LYS A 58 -9.12 1.55 -19.77
N TYR A 59 -9.27 0.53 -18.94
CA TYR A 59 -9.39 0.75 -17.49
C TYR A 59 -8.07 1.25 -16.92
N LEU A 60 -8.14 2.35 -16.16
CA LEU A 60 -7.00 2.89 -15.42
C LEU A 60 -6.51 1.86 -14.39
N THR A 61 -5.22 1.54 -14.40
CA THR A 61 -4.61 0.66 -13.39
C THR A 61 -4.17 1.47 -12.17
N LYS A 62 -3.97 0.78 -11.04
CA LYS A 62 -3.49 1.41 -9.81
C LYS A 62 -2.09 2.02 -9.96
N GLU A 63 -1.21 1.40 -10.74
CA GLU A 63 0.13 1.92 -11.04
C GLU A 63 0.07 3.22 -11.86
N GLU A 64 -0.78 3.26 -12.88
CA GLU A 64 -1.00 4.47 -13.68
C GLU A 64 -1.60 5.60 -12.82
N LEU A 65 -2.48 5.25 -11.87
CA LEU A 65 -3.05 6.20 -10.92
C LEU A 65 -1.99 6.79 -9.97
N ASP A 66 -1.13 5.96 -9.38
CA ASP A 66 -0.07 6.40 -8.44
C ASP A 66 0.96 7.33 -9.11
N VAL A 67 1.17 7.21 -10.43
CA VAL A 67 2.01 8.12 -11.21
C VAL A 67 1.36 9.49 -11.40
N LEU A 68 0.04 9.54 -11.52
CA LEU A 68 -0.71 10.77 -11.82
C LEU A 68 -1.13 11.55 -10.58
N MET A 69 -1.47 10.85 -9.49
CA MET A 69 -2.02 11.45 -8.27
C MET A 69 -1.53 10.70 -7.04
N THR A 70 -1.21 11.46 -5.99
CA THR A 70 -0.85 10.87 -4.70
C THR A 70 -2.09 10.53 -3.88
N LYS A 71 -1.92 9.71 -2.84
CA LYS A 71 -3.00 9.43 -1.87
C LYS A 71 -3.53 10.69 -1.19
N TYR A 72 -2.67 11.71 -1.01
CA TYR A 72 -3.07 13.00 -0.44
C TYR A 72 -3.96 13.80 -1.39
N ASP A 73 -3.75 13.69 -2.70
CA ASP A 73 -4.57 14.34 -3.72
C ASP A 73 -5.99 13.76 -3.75
N ILE A 74 -6.11 12.44 -3.63
CA ILE A 74 -7.42 11.78 -3.51
C ILE A 74 -8.13 12.25 -2.24
N LYS A 75 -7.41 12.37 -1.12
CA LYS A 75 -7.97 12.91 0.13
C LYS A 75 -8.39 14.38 0.00
N ARG A 76 -7.66 15.21 -0.75
CA ARG A 76 -8.06 16.60 -1.06
C ARG A 76 -9.37 16.62 -1.86
N LEU A 77 -9.52 15.72 -2.84
CA LEU A 77 -10.76 15.58 -3.61
C LEU A 77 -11.93 15.14 -2.72
N GLU A 78 -11.71 14.22 -1.78
CA GLU A 78 -12.72 13.80 -0.80
C GLU A 78 -13.15 14.97 0.12
N MET A 79 -12.20 15.75 0.62
CA MET A 79 -12.49 16.92 1.45
C MET A 79 -13.34 17.96 0.69
N TYR A 80 -13.02 18.21 -0.58
CA TYR A 80 -13.84 19.05 -1.44
C TYR A 80 -15.23 18.46 -1.67
N CYS A 81 -15.32 17.16 -1.98
CA CYS A 81 -16.60 16.48 -2.13
C CYS A 81 -17.44 16.58 -0.86
N ASN A 82 -16.84 16.53 0.32
CA ASN A 82 -17.55 16.69 1.60
C ASN A 82 -17.85 18.15 1.98
N ASN A 83 -17.61 19.10 1.06
CA ASN A 83 -17.79 20.55 1.28
C ASN A 83 -16.97 21.09 2.46
N LEU A 84 -15.86 20.44 2.81
CA LEU A 84 -14.96 20.87 3.89
C LEU A 84 -13.95 21.92 3.40
N VAL A 85 -13.68 21.93 2.09
CA VAL A 85 -12.73 22.85 1.46
C VAL A 85 -13.31 23.40 0.15
N ASP A 86 -12.84 24.59 -0.24
CA ASP A 86 -13.18 25.26 -1.48
C ASP A 86 -12.52 24.60 -2.72
N TYR A 87 -13.11 24.82 -3.89
CA TYR A 87 -12.72 24.20 -5.16
C TYR A 87 -11.30 24.59 -5.60
N HIS A 88 -10.81 25.77 -5.20
CA HIS A 88 -9.46 26.22 -5.48
C HIS A 88 -8.39 25.21 -5.00
N LEU A 89 -8.66 24.46 -3.93
CA LEU A 89 -7.73 23.45 -3.43
C LEU A 89 -7.57 22.26 -4.39
N ILE A 90 -8.48 22.02 -5.33
CA ILE A 90 -8.40 20.85 -6.23
C ILE A 90 -8.12 21.21 -7.69
N MET A 91 -8.01 22.51 -8.01
CA MET A 91 -7.85 23.02 -9.39
C MET A 91 -6.59 22.49 -10.10
N ASP A 92 -5.53 22.19 -9.37
CA ASP A 92 -4.30 21.57 -9.86
C ASP A 92 -4.50 20.12 -10.33
N LEU A 93 -5.48 19.41 -9.77
CA LEU A 93 -5.78 18.01 -10.07
C LEU A 93 -6.73 17.86 -11.26
N LEU A 94 -7.51 18.89 -11.55
CA LEU A 94 -8.56 18.90 -12.58
C LEU A 94 -8.07 18.54 -13.98
N PRO A 95 -6.91 19.04 -14.46
CA PRO A 95 -6.45 18.73 -15.82
C PRO A 95 -6.20 17.23 -16.01
N ASN A 96 -5.63 16.57 -15.00
CA ASN A 96 -5.40 15.13 -15.03
C ASN A 96 -6.72 14.36 -15.01
N ILE A 97 -7.64 14.74 -14.11
CA ILE A 97 -8.98 14.11 -14.01
C ILE A 97 -9.76 14.26 -15.32
N ALA A 98 -9.82 15.47 -15.87
CA ALA A 98 -10.53 15.74 -17.10
C ALA A 98 -9.91 14.97 -18.28
N ARG A 99 -8.58 14.88 -18.35
CA ARG A 99 -7.89 14.09 -19.37
C ARG A 99 -8.23 12.60 -19.27
N LEU A 100 -8.22 12.02 -18.08
CA LEU A 100 -8.61 10.61 -17.86
C LEU A 100 -10.06 10.36 -18.28
N TYR A 101 -10.97 11.27 -17.93
CA TYR A 101 -12.38 11.20 -18.31
C TYR A 101 -12.56 11.27 -19.84
N PHE A 102 -12.01 12.31 -20.47
CA PHE A 102 -12.10 12.52 -21.91
C PHE A 102 -11.16 11.64 -22.73
N LEU A 103 -10.38 10.74 -22.15
CA LEU A 103 -9.70 9.66 -22.86
C LEU A 103 -10.38 8.30 -22.63
N ASN A 104 -11.56 8.30 -22.00
CA ASN A 104 -12.33 7.09 -21.70
C ASN A 104 -11.57 6.09 -20.81
N GLN A 105 -10.71 6.61 -19.92
CA GLN A 105 -9.89 5.80 -19.01
C GLN A 105 -10.59 5.54 -17.67
N MET A 106 -11.68 6.25 -17.40
CA MET A 106 -12.46 6.15 -16.18
C MET A 106 -13.59 5.12 -16.24
N GLY A 107 -13.49 4.13 -17.13
CA GLY A 107 -14.49 3.07 -17.29
C GLY A 107 -15.87 3.62 -17.66
N ASP A 108 -16.90 3.20 -16.93
CA ASP A 108 -18.32 3.47 -17.23
C ASP A 108 -18.89 4.71 -16.51
N ILE A 109 -18.03 5.65 -16.11
CA ILE A 109 -18.52 6.91 -15.53
C ILE A 109 -19.20 7.74 -16.62
N HIS A 110 -20.51 7.82 -16.53
CA HIS A 110 -21.28 8.75 -17.35
C HIS A 110 -21.53 10.04 -16.57
N LEU A 111 -21.20 11.18 -17.18
CA LEU A 111 -21.58 12.51 -16.70
C LEU A 111 -22.65 13.06 -17.63
N SER A 112 -23.54 13.90 -17.11
CA SER A 112 -24.48 14.62 -17.97
C SER A 112 -23.74 15.54 -18.93
N ALA A 113 -24.42 15.99 -20.00
CA ALA A 113 -23.80 16.92 -20.96
C ALA A 113 -23.31 18.21 -20.27
N ALA A 114 -24.11 18.77 -19.35
CA ALA A 114 -23.72 19.96 -18.58
C ALA A 114 -22.53 19.67 -17.65
N GLN A 115 -22.53 18.52 -16.96
CA GLN A 115 -21.42 18.10 -16.10
C GLN A 115 -20.12 17.89 -16.87
N SER A 116 -20.21 17.32 -18.07
CA SER A 116 -19.07 17.12 -18.97
C SER A 116 -18.55 18.45 -19.49
N ALA A 117 -19.44 19.38 -19.88
CA ALA A 117 -19.05 20.73 -20.28
C ALA A 117 -18.31 21.46 -19.16
N ILE A 118 -18.81 21.40 -17.93
CA ILE A 118 -18.16 22.03 -16.78
C ILE A 118 -16.75 21.43 -16.54
N LEU A 119 -16.62 20.10 -16.59
CA LEU A 119 -15.32 19.43 -16.45
C LEU A 119 -14.34 19.81 -17.57
N LEU A 120 -14.83 19.91 -18.81
CA LEU A 120 -14.04 20.31 -19.98
C LEU A 120 -13.54 21.75 -19.84
N GLY A 121 -14.42 22.69 -19.49
CA GLY A 121 -14.09 24.10 -19.46
C GLY A 121 -13.18 24.47 -18.27
N LEU A 122 -13.43 23.91 -17.09
CA LEU A 122 -12.56 24.11 -15.92
C LEU A 122 -11.24 23.35 -16.05
N GLY A 123 -11.30 22.07 -16.46
CA GLY A 123 -10.14 21.18 -16.44
C GLY A 123 -9.22 21.30 -17.66
N LEU A 124 -9.78 21.37 -18.88
CA LEU A 124 -9.00 21.32 -20.12
C LEU A 124 -8.88 22.69 -20.81
N GLN A 125 -9.87 23.57 -20.71
CA GLN A 125 -9.77 24.95 -21.24
C GLN A 125 -9.25 25.96 -20.19
N HIS A 126 -9.14 25.56 -18.91
CA HIS A 126 -8.73 26.44 -17.80
C HIS A 126 -9.50 27.77 -17.79
N LYS A 127 -10.80 27.71 -18.01
CA LYS A 127 -11.69 28.86 -17.88
C LYS A 127 -11.98 29.12 -16.41
N THR A 128 -12.26 30.38 -16.08
CA THR A 128 -12.72 30.75 -14.74
C THR A 128 -14.17 30.30 -14.56
N VAL A 129 -14.57 30.12 -13.29
CA VAL A 129 -15.96 29.78 -12.96
C VAL A 129 -16.92 30.83 -13.51
N ASP A 130 -16.58 32.12 -13.42
CA ASP A 130 -17.43 33.22 -13.89
C ASP A 130 -17.61 33.20 -15.41
N THR A 131 -16.53 33.03 -16.17
CA THR A 131 -16.62 32.89 -17.63
C THR A 131 -17.47 31.69 -18.03
N LEU A 132 -17.38 30.59 -17.30
CA LEU A 132 -18.10 29.37 -17.61
C LEU A 132 -19.57 29.46 -17.18
N ALA A 133 -19.87 30.17 -16.10
CA ALA A 133 -21.22 30.52 -15.67
C ALA A 133 -21.93 31.36 -16.74
N THR A 134 -21.24 32.35 -17.32
CA THR A 134 -21.80 33.16 -18.41
C THR A 134 -21.99 32.36 -19.71
N GLU A 135 -21.07 31.46 -20.06
CA GLU A 135 -21.18 30.66 -21.29
C GLU A 135 -22.29 29.61 -21.24
N LEU A 136 -22.52 29.02 -20.06
CA LEU A 136 -23.55 27.99 -19.88
C LEU A 136 -24.90 28.56 -19.45
N ASP A 137 -25.00 29.88 -19.24
CA ASP A 137 -26.19 30.56 -18.72
C ASP A 137 -26.67 29.92 -17.39
N LEU A 138 -25.74 29.72 -16.46
CA LEU A 138 -25.98 29.10 -15.15
C LEU A 138 -25.41 29.96 -14.02
N PRO A 139 -26.10 30.11 -12.89
CA PRO A 139 -25.53 30.72 -11.70
C PRO A 139 -24.28 29.97 -11.21
N SER A 140 -23.24 30.70 -10.76
CA SER A 140 -21.98 30.11 -10.30
C SER A 140 -22.17 29.09 -9.17
N SER A 141 -23.16 29.28 -8.30
CA SER A 141 -23.52 28.33 -7.23
C SER A 141 -24.03 26.98 -7.78
N GLN A 142 -24.85 27.01 -8.83
CA GLN A 142 -25.35 25.81 -9.49
C GLN A 142 -24.24 25.09 -10.26
N LEU A 143 -23.37 25.85 -10.94
CA LEU A 143 -22.20 25.33 -11.63
C LEU A 143 -21.30 24.56 -10.66
N LEU A 144 -20.94 25.16 -9.53
CA LEU A 144 -20.15 24.49 -8.48
C LEU A 144 -20.87 23.29 -7.87
N GLY A 145 -22.20 23.34 -7.73
CA GLY A 145 -22.99 22.19 -7.29
C GLY A 145 -22.95 21.02 -8.27
N LEU A 146 -23.06 21.28 -9.58
CA LEU A 146 -22.94 20.26 -10.63
C LEU A 146 -21.51 19.71 -10.71
N PHE A 147 -20.51 20.57 -10.56
CA PHE A 147 -19.11 20.21 -10.51
C PHE A 147 -18.80 19.30 -9.32
N ASN A 148 -19.29 19.61 -8.13
CA ASN A 148 -19.17 18.76 -6.93
C ASN A 148 -19.80 17.37 -7.16
N ARG A 149 -20.98 17.30 -7.79
CA ARG A 149 -21.60 16.01 -8.17
C ARG A 149 -20.75 15.20 -9.14
N SER A 150 -20.09 15.85 -10.11
CA SER A 150 -19.15 15.19 -11.01
C SER A 150 -17.92 14.67 -10.25
N MET A 151 -17.33 15.50 -9.39
CA MET A 151 -16.16 15.13 -8.59
C MET A 151 -16.46 13.95 -7.65
N ARG A 152 -17.66 13.86 -7.06
CA ARG A 152 -18.06 12.69 -6.26
C ARG A 152 -18.00 11.39 -7.06
N ARG A 153 -18.48 11.39 -8.30
CA ARG A 153 -18.42 10.20 -9.17
C ARG A 153 -16.98 9.82 -9.50
N VAL A 154 -16.14 10.82 -9.78
CA VAL A 154 -14.71 10.62 -10.00
C VAL A 154 -14.05 10.02 -8.76
N VAL A 155 -14.26 10.60 -7.58
CA VAL A 155 -13.69 10.12 -6.33
C VAL A 155 -14.13 8.69 -6.03
N GLN A 156 -15.42 8.37 -6.17
CA GLN A 156 -15.93 7.01 -6.01
C GLN A 156 -15.20 6.02 -6.92
N PHE A 157 -14.94 6.39 -8.17
CA PHE A 157 -14.18 5.54 -9.09
C PHE A 157 -12.71 5.38 -8.66
N LEU A 158 -12.03 6.47 -8.29
CA LEU A 158 -10.63 6.40 -7.85
C LEU A 158 -10.48 5.56 -6.58
N VAL A 159 -11.39 5.74 -5.61
CA VAL A 159 -11.44 4.93 -4.39
C VAL A 159 -11.70 3.47 -4.73
N SER A 160 -12.60 3.16 -5.67
CA SER A 160 -12.84 1.78 -6.10
C SER A 160 -11.60 1.09 -6.70
N ILE A 161 -10.73 1.84 -7.38
CA ILE A 161 -9.45 1.31 -7.89
C ILE A 161 -8.52 0.99 -6.72
N MET A 162 -8.42 1.89 -5.75
CA MET A 162 -7.60 1.66 -4.55
C MET A 162 -8.11 0.46 -3.75
N GLU A 163 -9.42 0.38 -3.51
CA GLU A 163 -10.06 -0.73 -2.81
C GLU A 163 -9.79 -2.07 -3.51
N LYS A 164 -9.95 -2.15 -4.84
CA LYS A 164 -9.62 -3.35 -5.63
C LYS A 164 -8.17 -3.77 -5.47
N SER A 165 -7.24 -2.81 -5.49
CA SER A 165 -5.81 -3.12 -5.31
C SER A 165 -5.50 -3.64 -3.90
N VAL A 166 -6.18 -3.10 -2.87
CA VAL A 166 -6.04 -3.57 -1.49
C VAL A 166 -6.66 -4.96 -1.34
N GLU A 167 -7.81 -5.20 -1.95
CA GLU A 167 -8.45 -6.51 -1.98
C GLU A 167 -7.54 -7.55 -2.65
N GLU A 168 -6.90 -7.22 -3.78
CA GLU A 168 -5.92 -8.10 -4.43
C GLU A 168 -4.70 -8.41 -3.57
N MET A 169 -4.21 -7.43 -2.80
CA MET A 169 -3.12 -7.65 -1.83
C MET A 169 -3.55 -8.45 -0.59
N LEU A 170 -4.80 -8.28 -0.16
CA LEU A 170 -5.36 -8.95 1.04
C LEU A 170 -5.95 -10.32 0.74
N LYS A 171 -6.20 -10.66 -0.54
CA LYS A 171 -6.58 -12.02 -0.91
C LYS A 171 -5.51 -12.95 -0.33
N PRO A 172 -5.87 -13.82 0.64
CA PRO A 172 -4.92 -14.77 1.16
C PRO A 172 -4.37 -15.52 -0.04
N ILE A 173 -3.09 -15.86 -0.01
CA ILE A 173 -2.42 -16.67 -1.01
C ILE A 173 -3.17 -18.02 -1.06
N SER A 174 -4.27 -18.08 -1.79
CA SER A 174 -5.16 -19.25 -1.90
C SER A 174 -4.54 -20.31 -2.81
N ASN A 175 -3.36 -20.03 -3.36
CA ASN A 175 -2.57 -20.94 -4.19
C ASN A 175 -1.36 -21.53 -3.46
N THR A 176 -1.17 -21.28 -2.16
CA THR A 176 -0.42 -22.22 -1.31
C THR A 176 -1.43 -23.22 -0.75
N SER A 177 -1.89 -24.10 -1.63
CA SER A 177 -2.14 -25.49 -1.27
C SER A 177 -0.82 -26.24 -0.97
N ASP A 178 0.20 -25.53 -0.49
CA ASP A 178 1.26 -26.13 0.32
C ASP A 178 0.59 -26.47 1.63
N GLN A 179 -0.04 -27.64 1.61
CA GLN A 179 -0.47 -28.43 2.76
C GLN A 179 -0.16 -27.76 4.09
N LEU A 180 -1.13 -27.00 4.62
CA LEU A 180 -1.23 -26.75 6.05
C LEU A 180 -1.52 -28.11 6.71
N ASN A 181 -0.54 -28.99 6.69
CA ASN A 181 -0.55 -30.22 7.42
C ASN A 181 -0.51 -29.81 8.89
N PRO A 182 -1.47 -30.23 9.72
CA PRO A 182 -1.31 -30.10 11.15
C PRO A 182 0.05 -30.67 11.51
N THR A 183 0.81 -29.93 12.32
CA THR A 183 2.10 -30.40 12.82
C THR A 183 1.93 -31.81 13.35
N LYS A 184 2.80 -32.73 12.90
CA LYS A 184 2.70 -34.17 13.25
C LYS A 184 2.75 -34.40 14.77
N GLN A 185 3.28 -33.42 15.51
CA GLN A 185 3.35 -33.39 16.96
C GLN A 185 2.63 -32.16 17.49
N SER A 186 1.94 -32.33 18.61
CA SER A 186 1.40 -31.19 19.36
C SER A 186 2.54 -30.43 20.04
N ILE A 187 2.41 -29.12 20.18
CA ILE A 187 3.33 -28.28 20.96
C ILE A 187 3.55 -28.87 22.35
N GLN A 188 2.52 -29.48 22.94
CA GLN A 188 2.62 -30.12 24.25
C GLN A 188 3.57 -31.34 24.24
N GLN A 189 3.56 -32.12 23.16
CA GLN A 189 4.44 -33.29 23.00
C GLN A 189 5.89 -32.87 22.77
N GLU A 190 6.14 -31.84 21.96
CA GLU A 190 7.48 -31.28 21.77
C GLU A 190 8.04 -30.73 23.09
N LEU A 191 7.21 -30.05 23.88
CA LEU A 191 7.60 -29.52 25.19
C LEU A 191 7.97 -30.64 26.17
N GLU A 192 7.21 -31.73 26.18
CA GLU A 192 7.48 -32.90 27.01
C GLU A 192 8.74 -33.66 26.58
N GLU A 193 8.99 -33.77 25.27
CA GLU A 193 10.19 -34.40 24.73
C GLU A 193 11.45 -33.59 25.09
N ALA A 194 11.41 -32.27 24.89
CA ALA A 194 12.47 -31.36 25.31
C ALA A 194 12.73 -31.42 26.83
N ALA A 195 11.67 -31.50 27.65
CA ALA A 195 11.79 -31.65 29.10
C ALA A 195 12.45 -32.98 29.49
N LYS A 196 12.14 -34.09 28.81
CA LYS A 196 12.78 -35.40 29.04
C LYS A 196 14.25 -35.40 28.62
N GLU A 197 14.60 -34.77 27.51
CA GLU A 197 15.99 -34.61 27.08
C GLU A 197 16.82 -33.80 28.07
N LEU A 198 16.27 -32.69 28.56
CA LEU A 198 16.92 -31.85 29.58
C LEU A 198 17.14 -32.62 30.87
N LYS A 199 16.15 -33.38 31.35
CA LYS A 199 16.32 -34.25 32.53
C LYS A 199 17.42 -35.29 32.33
N LYS A 200 17.44 -35.98 31.19
CA LYS A 200 18.53 -36.94 30.88
C LYS A 200 19.91 -36.28 30.82
N LYS A 201 20.01 -35.06 30.31
CA LYS A 201 21.27 -34.30 30.30
C LYS A 201 21.68 -33.92 31.72
N GLN A 202 20.75 -33.41 32.53
CA GLN A 202 20.99 -33.09 33.94
C GLN A 202 21.40 -34.33 34.75
N ASP A 203 20.75 -35.48 34.56
CA ASP A 203 21.09 -36.72 35.25
C ASP A 203 22.49 -37.20 34.86
N LYS A 204 22.85 -37.12 33.57
CA LYS A 204 24.22 -37.45 33.11
C LYS A 204 25.27 -36.49 33.66
N GLU A 205 24.96 -35.21 33.74
CA GLU A 205 25.85 -34.21 34.36
C GLU A 205 25.98 -34.46 35.87
N LEU A 206 24.89 -34.77 36.57
CA LEU A 206 24.91 -35.16 37.98
C LEU A 206 25.73 -36.44 38.21
N GLU A 207 25.63 -37.44 37.33
CA GLU A 207 26.45 -38.64 37.43
C GLU A 207 27.93 -38.36 37.18
N LYS A 208 28.26 -37.47 36.24
CA LYS A 208 29.63 -37.00 36.03
C LYS A 208 30.15 -36.25 37.27
N LEU A 209 29.35 -35.34 37.81
CA LEU A 209 29.65 -34.59 39.04
C LEU A 209 29.81 -35.52 40.26
N LYS A 210 29.02 -36.59 40.38
CA LYS A 210 29.15 -37.60 41.45
C LYS A 210 30.39 -38.47 41.31
N LYS A 211 30.87 -38.70 40.08
CA LYS A 211 32.12 -39.43 39.81
C LYS A 211 33.36 -38.54 39.99
N GLU A 212 33.20 -37.22 39.87
CA GLU A 212 34.24 -36.26 40.21
C GLU A 212 34.41 -36.15 41.74
N ASN A 213 35.67 -36.13 42.20
CA ASN A 213 35.98 -35.97 43.61
C ASN A 213 35.69 -34.52 44.06
N LEU A 214 34.47 -34.28 44.53
CA LEU A 214 34.01 -33.00 45.10
C LEU A 214 34.55 -32.74 46.52
N SER A 215 35.35 -33.66 47.07
CA SER A 215 35.99 -33.55 48.39
C SER A 215 36.84 -32.27 48.52
N GLN A 216 37.50 -31.85 47.44
CA GLN A 216 38.29 -30.61 47.37
C GLN A 216 37.47 -29.32 47.48
N TYR A 217 36.13 -29.39 47.34
CA TYR A 217 35.21 -28.27 47.49
C TYR A 217 34.38 -28.35 48.78
N THR A 218 34.68 -29.31 49.67
CA THR A 218 33.98 -29.44 50.95
C THR A 218 34.32 -28.26 51.87
N ILE A 219 33.36 -27.38 52.08
CA ILE A 219 33.46 -26.32 53.08
C ILE A 219 33.16 -26.96 54.43
N LYS A 220 34.20 -27.18 55.25
CA LYS A 220 34.04 -27.63 56.63
C LYS A 220 33.54 -26.46 57.48
N GLY A 221 32.36 -26.61 58.09
CA GLY A 221 31.84 -25.70 59.11
C GLY A 221 30.83 -26.42 59.98
N SER A 222 30.93 -26.26 61.30
CA SER A 222 29.95 -26.84 62.23
C SER A 222 28.61 -26.10 62.15
N GLU A 223 27.50 -26.76 62.50
CA GLU A 223 26.16 -26.15 62.47
C GLU A 223 26.06 -24.90 63.37
N GLU A 224 26.88 -24.83 64.42
CA GLU A 224 27.05 -23.67 65.29
C GLU A 224 27.85 -22.51 64.65
N GLU A 225 28.79 -22.79 63.75
CA GLU A 225 29.54 -21.78 62.99
C GLU A 225 28.67 -21.18 61.88
N TRP A 226 27.87 -22.01 61.20
CA TRP A 226 26.90 -21.55 60.21
C TRP A 226 25.81 -20.68 60.85
N GLY A 227 25.27 -21.08 62.01
CA GLY A 227 24.33 -20.26 62.77
C GLY A 227 24.90 -18.90 63.18
N ARG A 228 26.20 -18.82 63.50
CA ARG A 228 26.90 -17.56 63.78
C ARG A 228 27.14 -16.71 62.53
N ALA A 229 27.50 -17.33 61.40
CA ALA A 229 27.76 -16.63 60.14
C ALA A 229 26.47 -16.07 59.47
N LEU A 230 25.33 -16.75 59.64
CA LEU A 230 24.04 -16.39 59.03
C LEU A 230 23.17 -15.49 59.90
N SER A 231 23.47 -15.31 61.20
CA SER A 231 22.56 -14.64 62.15
C SER A 231 22.62 -13.10 62.17
N LYS A 232 23.40 -12.44 61.31
CA LYS A 232 23.37 -10.97 61.18
C LYS A 232 23.46 -10.50 59.72
N GLY A 233 22.33 -10.01 59.22
CA GLY A 233 22.21 -9.43 57.89
C GLY A 233 22.97 -8.10 57.73
N SER A 234 23.47 -7.90 56.50
CA SER A 234 23.96 -6.66 55.83
C SER A 234 25.41 -6.66 55.32
N GLN A 235 26.17 -7.75 55.43
CA GLN A 235 27.47 -7.87 54.75
C GLN A 235 27.34 -8.91 53.61
N SER A 236 27.52 -8.49 52.36
CA SER A 236 27.37 -9.37 51.17
C SER A 236 28.54 -10.34 50.96
N LEU A 237 29.51 -10.37 51.88
CA LEU A 237 30.70 -11.22 51.83
C LEU A 237 30.84 -11.98 53.15
N ILE A 238 30.73 -13.30 53.07
CA ILE A 238 30.92 -14.24 54.17
C ILE A 238 32.14 -15.09 53.82
N SER A 239 33.21 -14.99 54.60
CA SER A 239 34.44 -15.77 54.39
C SER A 239 34.42 -17.00 55.27
N VAL A 240 34.34 -18.19 54.67
CA VAL A 240 34.39 -19.47 55.38
C VAL A 240 35.74 -20.15 55.13
N LYS A 241 36.28 -20.81 56.16
CA LYS A 241 37.61 -21.44 56.13
C LYS A 241 37.59 -22.68 55.23
N SER A 242 38.25 -22.63 54.07
CA SER A 242 38.39 -23.81 53.20
C SER A 242 39.35 -24.83 53.82
N GLY A 243 38.97 -26.12 53.84
CA GLY A 243 39.83 -27.20 54.27
C GLY A 243 40.90 -27.51 53.22
N GLU A 244 42.17 -27.54 53.64
CA GLU A 244 43.39 -27.84 52.87
C GLU A 244 43.78 -26.87 51.74
N LYS A 245 45.10 -26.64 51.63
CA LYS A 245 45.72 -25.71 50.69
C LYS A 245 45.68 -26.36 49.30
N ARG A 246 45.07 -25.67 48.33
CA ARG A 246 44.95 -26.09 46.92
C ARG A 246 46.30 -26.60 46.40
N PRO A 247 46.44 -27.86 45.94
CA PRO A 247 47.62 -28.25 45.18
C PRO A 247 47.66 -27.45 43.88
N LEU A 248 48.85 -26.95 43.55
CA LEU A 248 49.10 -26.22 42.30
C LEU A 248 48.70 -27.09 41.10
N PRO A 249 48.16 -26.51 40.01
CA PRO A 249 47.88 -27.28 38.80
C PRO A 249 49.19 -27.94 38.31
N PRO A 250 49.13 -29.19 37.81
CA PRO A 250 50.30 -29.80 37.18
C PRO A 250 50.73 -28.92 36.00
N GLU A 251 52.04 -28.73 35.87
CA GLU A 251 52.65 -28.03 34.74
C GLU A 251 52.11 -28.61 33.44
N GLU A 252 51.70 -27.72 32.53
CA GLU A 252 51.34 -28.09 31.16
C GLU A 252 52.52 -28.87 30.55
N GLU A 253 52.34 -30.18 30.35
CA GLU A 253 53.17 -30.89 29.38
C GLU A 253 52.88 -30.26 28.01
N SER A 254 53.85 -29.48 27.56
CA SER A 254 53.96 -29.01 26.18
C SER A 254 53.87 -30.22 25.25
N PHE A 255 52.70 -30.41 24.65
CA PHE A 255 52.61 -31.19 23.42
C PHE A 255 53.29 -30.37 22.33
N ASP A 256 54.57 -30.70 22.10
CA ASP A 256 55.29 -30.37 20.88
C ASP A 256 54.44 -30.79 19.68
N LYS A 257 54.15 -29.81 18.83
CA LYS A 257 53.65 -30.04 17.47
C LYS A 257 54.86 -30.31 16.58
N GLU A 258 54.94 -31.52 16.04
CA GLU A 258 55.32 -31.76 14.64
C GLU A 258 54.07 -32.22 13.88
#